data_AF-A0A1F9LJ69-F1
#
_entry.id   AF-A0A1F9LJ69-F1
#
_cell.length_a   1.000
_cell.length_b   1.000
_cell.length_c   1.000
_cell.angle_alpha   90.00
_cell.angle_beta   90.00
_cell.angle_gamma   90.00
#
_symmetry.space_group_name_H-M   'P 1'
#
loop_
_entity.id
_entity.type
_entity.pdbx_description
1 polymer ?
#
loop_
_entity_poly.entity_id
_entity_poly.type
_entity_poly.pdbx_seq_one_letter_code
_entity_poly.pdbx_strand_id
1 'polypeptide(L)'
;IVGGFIIGVLQQGMEMGEALTVYTLLTVGDGLVSQVPALLISAAAGLLVSRSGSEMKMGAEFAKHLFSSSTPVFIGAVIVFGMGLIPGLPTLPFMTLGLVIGTLAWYFLREDEVKKEEKRSGEKAEAEEEGTSAPEDVDHLLNLDTIELEVGYGLIPLVDKQQDGTLLGRIRAIRRQFATELGIIIPPIHIRDNLNLNPAQYRLMIKGVETASTELMVNHYLAMDPGGMAQKIEGIDTVEPAFHLPAKWIPLEREEEAKFAGYTVVDNSTVIATHLTEIVRNNAHNLLGRQDVQHLMDNLAKTNPKAVEELIPGLLSLGVVQKVLQNLLRERISIRDMLTIVETLADFAPVGKDPDLLTEYVRQRIAKGMIAPYLQEGKALHILTLDRNLEEILTKNLKHTDHGAYLALDPRLSEEIIKAVIKEVERHVVANTQPVLMTTPSLRRHVRKLIESSLPAVFVVSHAEIVDGINLQAIGKVSLKNE
;
A
#
# COMPACT_ATOMS: atom_id res chain seq x y z
N ILE A 1 41.02 -11.23 -42.06
CA ILE A 1 41.23 -12.27 -43.11
C ILE A 1 41.27 -11.67 -44.53
N VAL A 2 40.15 -11.27 -45.16
CA VAL A 2 40.12 -10.91 -46.60
C VAL A 2 41.13 -9.81 -46.98
N GLY A 3 41.21 -8.73 -46.21
CA GLY A 3 42.18 -7.65 -46.46
C GLY A 3 43.64 -8.09 -46.30
N GLY A 4 43.95 -8.86 -45.26
CA GLY A 4 45.31 -9.40 -45.02
C GLY A 4 45.75 -10.37 -46.13
N PHE A 5 44.82 -11.19 -46.62
CA PHE A 5 45.06 -12.09 -47.75
C PHE A 5 45.41 -11.32 -49.04
N ILE A 6 44.65 -10.26 -49.36
CA ILE A 6 44.90 -9.43 -50.54
C ILE A 6 46.29 -8.75 -50.46
N ILE A 7 46.66 -8.23 -49.29
CA ILE A 7 47.98 -7.61 -49.06
C ILE A 7 49.10 -8.66 -49.17
N GLY A 8 48.92 -9.82 -48.55
CA GLY A 8 49.91 -10.91 -48.58
C GLY A 8 50.25 -11.36 -50.00
N VAL A 9 49.23 -11.56 -50.84
CA VAL A 9 49.42 -12.06 -52.21
C VAL A 9 49.85 -10.95 -53.18
N LEU A 10 49.18 -9.79 -53.16
CA LEU A 10 49.41 -8.76 -54.18
C LEU A 10 50.56 -7.80 -53.87
N GLN A 11 50.82 -7.50 -52.59
CA GLN A 11 51.86 -6.53 -52.20
C GLN A 11 53.13 -7.19 -51.70
N GLN A 12 53.01 -8.28 -50.94
CA GLN A 12 54.15 -8.96 -50.32
C GLN A 12 54.67 -10.14 -51.15
N GLY A 13 54.01 -10.47 -52.26
CA GLY A 13 54.41 -11.54 -53.18
C GLY A 13 54.36 -12.95 -52.56
N MET A 14 53.60 -13.15 -51.48
CA MET A 14 53.49 -14.44 -50.81
C MET A 14 52.70 -15.43 -51.67
N GLU A 15 53.04 -16.70 -51.58
CA GLU A 15 52.26 -17.75 -52.22
C GLU A 15 50.83 -17.77 -51.63
N MET A 16 49.83 -17.99 -52.49
CA MET A 16 48.42 -17.88 -52.13
C MET A 16 48.03 -18.80 -50.96
N GLY A 17 48.59 -20.00 -50.86
CA GLY A 17 48.36 -20.91 -49.73
C GLY A 17 49.01 -20.45 -48.42
N GLU A 18 50.18 -19.82 -48.52
CA GLU A 18 50.93 -19.31 -47.37
C GLU A 18 50.24 -18.06 -46.78
N ALA A 19 49.83 -17.13 -47.63
CA ALA A 19 49.08 -15.94 -47.22
C ALA A 19 47.76 -16.31 -46.52
N LEU A 20 47.04 -17.32 -47.03
CA LEU A 20 45.79 -17.77 -46.40
C LEU A 20 46.04 -18.33 -44.99
N THR A 21 47.10 -19.11 -44.82
CA THR A 21 47.45 -19.73 -43.53
C THR A 21 47.86 -18.67 -42.51
N VAL A 22 48.80 -17.79 -42.87
CA VAL A 22 49.34 -16.76 -41.97
C VAL A 22 48.26 -15.79 -41.49
N TYR A 23 47.47 -15.23 -42.42
CA TYR A 23 46.47 -14.23 -42.06
C TYR A 23 45.22 -14.82 -41.41
N THR A 24 44.91 -16.10 -41.65
CA THR A 24 43.85 -16.80 -40.90
C THR A 24 44.30 -17.04 -39.46
N LEU A 25 45.52 -17.53 -39.26
CA LEU A 25 46.06 -17.81 -37.92
C LEU A 25 46.21 -16.52 -37.09
N LEU A 26 46.69 -15.44 -37.71
CA LEU A 26 46.73 -14.11 -37.09
C LEU A 26 45.33 -13.57 -36.76
N THR A 27 44.33 -13.76 -37.63
CA THR A 27 42.97 -13.25 -37.35
C THR A 27 42.28 -14.05 -36.25
N VAL A 28 42.46 -15.37 -36.20
CA VAL A 28 41.92 -16.20 -35.11
C VAL A 28 42.63 -15.88 -33.79
N GLY A 29 43.96 -15.69 -33.84
CA GLY A 29 44.76 -15.25 -32.69
C GLY A 29 44.30 -13.90 -32.16
N ASP A 30 44.10 -12.90 -33.03
CA ASP A 30 43.59 -11.58 -32.66
C ASP A 30 42.16 -11.65 -32.09
N GLY A 31 41.31 -12.49 -32.66
CA GLY A 31 39.97 -12.76 -32.13
C GLY A 31 40.01 -13.33 -30.71
N LEU A 32 40.89 -14.30 -30.44
CA LEU A 32 41.05 -14.88 -29.11
C LEU A 32 41.67 -13.89 -28.10
N VAL A 33 42.67 -13.12 -28.52
CA VAL A 33 43.38 -12.14 -27.68
C VAL A 33 42.49 -10.93 -27.36
N SER A 34 41.60 -10.53 -28.26
CA SER A 34 40.69 -9.38 -28.05
C SER A 34 39.38 -9.76 -27.35
N GLN A 35 38.76 -10.88 -27.73
CA GLN A 35 37.42 -11.24 -27.22
C GLN A 35 37.44 -11.77 -25.79
N VAL A 36 38.43 -12.58 -25.42
CA VAL A 36 38.47 -13.19 -24.07
C VAL A 36 38.59 -12.12 -22.98
N PRO A 37 39.49 -11.12 -23.09
CA PRO A 37 39.53 -10.02 -22.12
C PRO A 37 38.27 -9.14 -22.17
N ALA A 38 37.71 -8.87 -23.35
CA ALA A 38 36.50 -8.06 -23.48
C ALA A 38 35.28 -8.70 -22.78
N LEU A 39 35.12 -10.03 -22.91
CA LEU A 39 34.10 -10.80 -22.20
C LEU A 39 34.28 -10.74 -20.68
N LEU A 40 35.52 -10.89 -20.20
CA LEU A 40 35.85 -10.79 -18.77
C LEU A 40 35.57 -9.39 -18.22
N ILE A 41 35.94 -8.34 -18.95
CA ILE A 41 35.67 -6.94 -18.56
C ILE A 41 34.17 -6.66 -18.56
N SER A 42 33.43 -7.12 -19.59
CA SER A 42 31.97 -6.95 -19.67
C SER A 42 31.25 -7.68 -18.54
N ALA A 43 31.66 -8.90 -18.20
CA ALA A 43 31.10 -9.65 -17.09
C ALA A 43 31.41 -8.98 -15.75
N ALA A 44 32.66 -8.54 -15.54
CA ALA A 44 33.06 -7.82 -14.34
C ALA A 44 32.31 -6.49 -14.17
N ALA A 45 32.11 -5.73 -15.26
CA ALA A 45 31.33 -4.49 -15.26
C ALA A 45 29.84 -4.77 -14.96
N GLY A 46 29.25 -5.81 -15.55
CA GLY A 46 27.89 -6.24 -15.26
C GLY A 46 27.69 -6.62 -13.78
N LEU A 47 28.65 -7.35 -13.21
CA LEU A 47 28.68 -7.69 -11.78
C LEU A 47 28.88 -6.47 -10.88
N LEU A 48 29.66 -5.47 -11.32
CA LEU A 48 29.87 -4.21 -10.58
C LEU A 48 28.63 -3.32 -10.57
N VAL A 49 27.88 -3.29 -11.67
CA VAL A 49 26.65 -2.50 -11.81
C VAL A 49 25.46 -3.13 -11.08
N SER A 50 25.41 -4.47 -10.94
CA SER A 50 24.35 -5.16 -10.19
C SER A 50 24.44 -5.02 -8.66
N ARG A 51 25.39 -4.23 -8.15
CA ARG A 51 25.69 -4.03 -6.72
C ARG A 51 24.62 -3.25 -5.93
N SER A 52 23.57 -2.72 -6.55
CA SER A 52 22.63 -1.78 -5.90
C SER A 52 21.57 -2.38 -4.97
N GLY A 53 21.79 -3.53 -4.31
CA GLY A 53 20.73 -4.06 -3.44
C GLY A 53 20.95 -5.27 -2.52
N SER A 54 22.16 -5.80 -2.29
CA SER A 54 22.33 -6.90 -1.31
C SER A 54 23.62 -6.80 -0.48
N GLU A 55 23.50 -7.08 0.82
CA GLU A 55 24.61 -7.01 1.80
C GLU A 55 25.50 -8.28 1.82
N MET A 56 25.18 -9.31 1.04
CA MET A 56 25.92 -10.59 1.01
C MET A 56 27.01 -10.62 -0.07
N LYS A 57 28.11 -11.35 0.20
CA LYS A 57 29.23 -11.52 -0.74
C LYS A 57 28.77 -12.33 -1.96
N MET A 58 28.47 -11.66 -3.06
CA MET A 58 28.00 -12.22 -4.35
C MET A 58 28.74 -13.47 -4.84
N GLY A 59 30.04 -13.62 -4.55
CA GLY A 59 30.81 -14.81 -4.91
C GLY A 59 30.30 -16.10 -4.26
N ALA A 60 29.76 -16.03 -3.04
CA ALA A 60 29.20 -17.19 -2.34
C ALA A 60 27.84 -17.62 -2.93
N GLU A 61 27.00 -16.66 -3.31
CA GLU A 61 25.73 -16.94 -3.99
C GLU A 61 25.95 -17.48 -5.40
N PHE A 62 26.87 -16.89 -6.17
CA PHE A 62 27.17 -17.39 -7.52
C PHE A 62 27.74 -18.82 -7.48
N ALA A 63 28.66 -19.11 -6.55
CA ALA A 63 29.13 -20.48 -6.34
C ALA A 63 27.96 -21.41 -5.98
N LYS A 64 27.10 -21.01 -5.03
CA LYS A 64 25.93 -21.81 -4.64
C LYS A 64 24.97 -22.07 -5.80
N HIS A 65 24.70 -21.09 -6.66
CA HIS A 65 23.83 -21.27 -7.82
C HIS A 65 24.49 -22.10 -8.93
N LEU A 66 25.77 -21.88 -9.22
CA LEU A 66 26.50 -22.63 -10.24
C LEU A 66 26.65 -24.13 -9.88
N PHE A 67 26.87 -24.43 -8.60
CA PHE A 67 27.06 -25.79 -8.11
C PHE A 67 25.78 -26.48 -7.62
N SER A 68 24.64 -25.77 -7.46
CA SER A 68 23.35 -26.39 -7.09
C SER A 68 22.48 -26.79 -8.28
N SER A 69 22.69 -26.21 -9.47
CA SER A 69 22.05 -26.69 -10.69
C SER A 69 22.97 -27.71 -11.37
N SER A 70 22.66 -29.00 -11.25
CA SER A 70 23.48 -30.07 -11.83
C SER A 70 23.32 -30.20 -13.35
N THR A 71 22.23 -29.67 -13.91
CA THR A 71 21.92 -29.77 -15.35
C THR A 71 22.89 -28.98 -16.24
N PRO A 72 23.22 -27.70 -15.98
CA PRO A 72 24.19 -26.97 -16.79
C PRO A 72 25.61 -27.56 -16.73
N VAL A 73 26.02 -28.09 -15.57
CA VAL A 73 27.34 -28.71 -15.38
C VAL A 73 27.46 -30.00 -16.22
N PHE A 74 26.41 -30.81 -16.25
CA PHE A 74 26.38 -32.02 -17.07
C PHE A 74 26.39 -31.70 -18.58
N ILE A 75 25.62 -30.70 -19.01
CA ILE A 75 25.63 -30.24 -20.41
C ILE A 75 27.04 -29.75 -20.80
N GLY A 76 27.69 -28.98 -19.93
CA GLY A 76 29.07 -28.53 -20.14
C GLY A 76 30.06 -29.69 -20.26
N ALA A 77 29.94 -30.71 -19.41
CA ALA A 77 30.79 -31.90 -19.48
C ALA A 77 30.65 -32.65 -20.81
N VAL A 78 29.42 -32.80 -21.33
CA VAL A 78 29.16 -33.42 -22.65
C VAL A 78 29.76 -32.60 -23.77
N ILE A 79 29.65 -31.27 -23.74
CA ILE A 79 30.24 -30.39 -24.74
C ILE A 79 31.77 -30.49 -24.73
N VAL A 80 32.39 -30.42 -23.55
CA VAL A 80 33.85 -30.53 -23.38
C VAL A 80 34.35 -31.90 -23.85
N PHE A 81 33.63 -32.97 -23.55
CA PHE A 81 33.94 -34.30 -24.05
C PHE A 81 33.83 -34.37 -25.58
N GLY A 82 32.75 -33.79 -26.15
CA GLY A 82 32.51 -33.72 -27.59
C GLY A 82 33.56 -32.90 -28.35
N MET A 83 34.11 -31.85 -27.73
CA MET A 83 35.23 -31.08 -28.31
C MET A 83 36.48 -31.94 -28.52
N GLY A 84 36.68 -32.99 -27.71
CA GLY A 84 37.76 -33.96 -27.89
C GLY A 84 37.66 -34.78 -29.18
N LEU A 85 36.51 -34.77 -29.88
CA LEU A 85 36.31 -35.43 -31.17
C LEU A 85 36.66 -34.53 -32.36
N ILE A 86 36.93 -33.24 -32.13
CA ILE A 86 37.27 -32.29 -33.19
C ILE A 86 38.75 -32.49 -33.59
N PRO A 87 39.04 -32.85 -34.86
CA PRO A 87 40.41 -33.04 -35.31
C PRO A 87 41.19 -31.70 -35.23
N GLY A 88 42.34 -31.72 -34.54
CA GLY A 88 43.19 -30.54 -34.30
C GLY A 88 43.27 -30.11 -32.83
N LEU A 89 42.38 -30.59 -31.96
CA LEU A 89 42.47 -30.38 -30.51
C LEU A 89 43.11 -31.60 -29.80
N PRO A 90 43.78 -31.41 -28.65
CA PRO A 90 44.30 -32.51 -27.84
C PRO A 90 43.16 -33.42 -27.35
N THR A 91 42.91 -34.51 -28.06
CA THR A 91 41.76 -35.39 -27.82
C THR A 91 41.74 -35.97 -26.40
N LEU A 92 42.90 -36.47 -25.94
CA LEU A 92 43.08 -37.08 -24.64
C LEU A 92 42.73 -36.14 -23.46
N PRO A 93 43.30 -34.92 -23.34
CA PRO A 93 42.94 -33.98 -22.27
C PRO A 93 41.45 -33.58 -22.20
N PHE A 94 40.81 -33.33 -23.34
CA PHE A 94 39.40 -32.90 -23.36
C PHE A 94 38.46 -34.04 -23.01
N MET A 95 38.74 -35.26 -23.48
CA MET A 95 37.95 -36.44 -23.12
C MET A 95 38.11 -36.79 -21.64
N THR A 96 39.32 -36.75 -21.08
CA THR A 96 39.52 -37.05 -19.65
C THR A 96 38.87 -35.99 -18.76
N LEU A 97 39.00 -34.70 -19.11
CA LEU A 97 38.37 -33.62 -18.35
C LEU A 97 36.83 -33.69 -18.40
N GLY A 98 36.26 -33.89 -19.58
CA GLY A 98 34.82 -34.05 -19.74
C GLY A 98 34.28 -35.25 -18.95
N LEU A 99 35.03 -36.36 -18.94
CA LEU A 99 34.65 -37.56 -18.19
C LEU A 99 34.75 -37.35 -16.67
N VAL A 100 35.77 -36.66 -16.17
CA VAL A 100 35.91 -36.31 -14.74
C VAL A 100 34.79 -35.37 -14.27
N ILE A 101 34.49 -34.33 -15.04
CA ILE A 101 33.41 -33.39 -14.69
C ILE A 101 32.05 -34.10 -14.75
N GLY A 102 31.84 -34.95 -15.76
CA GLY A 102 30.62 -35.73 -15.92
C GLY A 102 30.39 -36.73 -14.78
N THR A 103 31.44 -37.44 -14.33
CA THR A 103 31.33 -38.38 -13.21
C THR A 103 31.09 -37.67 -11.88
N LEU A 104 31.73 -36.52 -11.65
CA LEU A 104 31.47 -35.69 -10.47
C LEU A 104 30.03 -35.16 -10.46
N ALA A 105 29.55 -34.63 -11.59
CA ALA A 105 28.17 -34.16 -11.71
C ALA A 105 27.16 -35.29 -11.47
N TRP A 106 27.42 -36.48 -12.01
CA TRP A 106 26.58 -37.67 -11.79
C TRP A 106 26.59 -38.14 -10.32
N TYR A 107 27.73 -38.08 -9.64
CA TYR A 107 27.83 -38.43 -8.22
C TYR A 107 26.99 -37.47 -7.34
N PHE A 108 27.07 -36.16 -7.59
CA PHE A 108 26.26 -35.16 -6.87
C PHE A 108 24.77 -35.24 -7.20
N LEU A 109 24.40 -35.58 -8.44
CA LEU A 109 23.00 -35.84 -8.83
C LEU A 109 22.39 -37.02 -8.06
N ARG A 110 23.18 -38.08 -7.86
CA ARG A 110 22.74 -39.28 -7.16
C ARG A 110 22.53 -39.04 -5.66
N GLU A 111 23.33 -38.15 -5.06
CA GLU A 111 23.15 -37.74 -3.67
C GLU A 111 21.86 -36.90 -3.48
N ASP A 112 21.49 -36.08 -4.48
CA ASP A 112 20.24 -35.32 -4.51
C ASP A 112 19.00 -36.20 -4.78
N GLU A 113 19.13 -37.26 -5.59
CA GLU A 113 18.04 -38.22 -5.82
C GLU A 113 17.80 -39.11 -4.59
N VAL A 114 18.86 -39.58 -3.91
CA VAL A 114 18.75 -40.33 -2.65
C VAL A 114 18.12 -39.46 -1.54
N LYS A 115 18.49 -38.17 -1.45
CA LYS A 115 17.85 -37.20 -0.54
C LYS A 115 16.39 -36.85 -0.92
N LYS A 116 15.98 -37.07 -2.17
CA LYS A 116 14.58 -36.89 -2.63
C LYS A 116 13.73 -38.14 -2.45
N GLU A 117 14.30 -39.34 -2.55
CA GLU A 117 13.60 -40.60 -2.26
C GLU A 117 13.43 -40.84 -0.75
N GLU A 118 14.40 -40.47 0.09
CA GLU A 118 14.25 -40.49 1.56
C GLU A 118 13.19 -39.48 2.05
N LYS A 119 13.03 -38.33 1.38
CA LYS A 119 11.94 -37.38 1.67
C LYS A 119 10.55 -37.90 1.29
N ARG A 120 10.43 -38.71 0.23
CA ARG A 120 9.13 -39.27 -0.22
C ARG A 120 8.69 -40.51 0.56
N SER A 121 9.61 -41.24 1.20
CA SER A 121 9.28 -42.36 2.08
C SER A 121 9.01 -41.92 3.52
N GLY A 122 9.63 -40.82 3.98
CA GLY A 122 9.37 -40.19 5.29
C GLY A 122 7.97 -39.58 5.43
N GLU A 123 7.46 -38.90 4.39
CA GLU A 123 6.13 -38.25 4.37
C GLU A 123 4.94 -39.22 4.57
N LYS A 124 5.12 -40.54 4.38
CA LYS A 124 4.06 -41.54 4.61
C LYS A 124 4.09 -42.21 5.98
N ALA A 125 5.20 -42.08 6.72
CA ALA A 125 5.34 -42.63 8.07
C ALA A 125 5.13 -41.55 9.16
N GLU A 126 5.36 -40.27 8.84
CA GLU A 126 5.11 -39.12 9.75
C GLU A 126 3.63 -38.75 9.93
N ALA A 127 2.70 -39.34 9.17
CA ALA A 127 1.26 -39.07 9.31
C ALA A 127 0.58 -39.80 10.49
N GLU A 128 1.25 -40.76 11.14
CA GLU A 128 0.64 -41.55 12.23
C GLU A 128 1.36 -41.48 13.59
N GLU A 129 2.55 -40.85 13.73
CA GLU A 129 3.28 -40.85 15.02
C GLU A 129 3.90 -39.53 15.54
N GLU A 130 3.73 -38.35 14.93
CA GLU A 130 4.27 -37.10 15.51
C GLU A 130 3.20 -36.09 15.97
N GLY A 131 2.58 -36.45 17.10
CA GLY A 131 2.15 -35.47 18.08
C GLY A 131 3.30 -35.03 18.99
N THR A 132 4.44 -34.56 18.47
CA THR A 132 5.43 -33.75 19.21
C THR A 132 6.45 -33.07 18.28
N SER A 133 6.08 -31.86 17.86
CA SER A 133 6.94 -30.67 17.61
C SER A 133 8.41 -30.88 17.20
N ALA A 134 8.67 -30.93 15.90
CA ALA A 134 9.77 -30.15 15.33
C ALA A 134 9.35 -28.66 15.31
N PRO A 135 10.26 -27.67 15.47
CA PRO A 135 9.89 -26.28 15.31
C PRO A 135 9.48 -26.08 13.85
N GLU A 136 8.19 -25.86 13.60
CA GLU A 136 7.71 -25.33 12.33
C GLU A 136 8.55 -24.07 12.01
N ASP A 137 8.83 -23.83 10.73
CA ASP A 137 9.49 -22.61 10.29
C ASP A 137 8.55 -21.42 10.56
N VAL A 138 8.52 -20.95 11.81
CA VAL A 138 7.53 -20.02 12.38
C VAL A 138 7.59 -18.64 11.72
N ASP A 139 8.58 -18.38 10.86
CA ASP A 139 8.83 -17.08 10.24
C ASP A 139 7.64 -16.62 9.37
N HIS A 140 6.90 -17.54 8.75
CA HIS A 140 5.70 -17.17 7.99
C HIS A 140 4.51 -16.79 8.90
N LEU A 141 4.48 -17.27 10.15
CA LEU A 141 3.50 -16.85 11.17
C LEU A 141 3.81 -15.45 11.73
N LEU A 142 5.02 -14.92 11.49
CA LEU A 142 5.39 -13.55 11.86
C LEU A 142 4.89 -12.50 10.85
N ASN A 143 4.53 -12.93 9.64
CA ASN A 143 4.04 -12.02 8.60
C ASN A 143 2.57 -11.70 8.83
N LEU A 144 2.36 -10.55 9.45
CA LEU A 144 1.05 -10.00 9.73
C LEU A 144 0.43 -9.38 8.48
N ASP A 145 -0.72 -9.89 8.06
CA ASP A 145 -1.51 -9.23 7.01
C ASP A 145 -1.96 -7.84 7.47
N THR A 146 -1.70 -6.83 6.64
CA THR A 146 -2.00 -5.43 7.04
C THR A 146 -3.51 -5.16 7.06
N ILE A 147 -4.25 -5.74 6.12
CA ILE A 147 -5.72 -5.70 6.06
C ILE A 147 -6.22 -7.11 5.73
N GLU A 148 -7.12 -7.63 6.54
CA GLU A 148 -7.72 -8.95 6.38
C GLU A 148 -9.25 -8.86 6.50
N LEU A 149 -9.94 -9.60 5.64
CA LEU A 149 -11.39 -9.79 5.64
C LEU A 149 -11.67 -11.27 5.86
N GLU A 150 -12.11 -11.62 7.06
CA GLU A 150 -12.60 -12.95 7.36
C GLU A 150 -14.09 -13.04 7.00
N VAL A 151 -14.49 -14.12 6.34
CA VAL A 151 -15.89 -14.37 5.96
C VAL A 151 -16.39 -15.71 6.49
N GLY A 152 -17.62 -15.73 7.00
CA GLY A 152 -18.34 -16.96 7.29
C GLY A 152 -18.72 -17.70 6.02
N TYR A 153 -19.00 -19.01 6.13
CA TYR A 153 -19.18 -19.88 4.98
C TYR A 153 -20.33 -19.47 4.04
N GLY A 154 -21.37 -18.82 4.56
CA GLY A 154 -22.51 -18.32 3.78
C GLY A 154 -22.19 -17.11 2.91
N LEU A 155 -21.04 -16.45 3.12
CA LEU A 155 -20.57 -15.32 2.32
C LEU A 155 -19.48 -15.71 1.31
N ILE A 156 -18.99 -16.95 1.33
CA ILE A 156 -17.98 -17.47 0.38
C ILE A 156 -18.35 -17.19 -1.09
N PRO A 157 -19.62 -17.37 -1.54
CA PRO A 157 -19.98 -17.08 -2.93
C PRO A 157 -19.68 -15.62 -3.35
N LEU A 158 -19.71 -14.66 -2.42
CA LEU A 158 -19.44 -13.26 -2.72
C LEU A 158 -17.95 -13.00 -3.03
N VAL A 159 -17.05 -13.86 -2.53
CA VAL A 159 -15.59 -13.71 -2.63
C VAL A 159 -14.92 -14.76 -3.52
N ASP A 160 -15.66 -15.76 -4.00
CA ASP A 160 -15.14 -16.78 -4.91
C ASP A 160 -15.27 -16.35 -6.39
N LYS A 161 -14.15 -16.36 -7.12
CA LYS A 161 -14.12 -16.03 -8.56
C LYS A 161 -14.94 -17.00 -9.40
N GLN A 162 -15.15 -18.23 -8.94
CA GLN A 162 -15.92 -19.24 -9.66
C GLN A 162 -17.44 -19.05 -9.51
N GLN A 163 -17.88 -18.24 -8.53
CA GLN A 163 -19.28 -18.03 -8.15
C GLN A 163 -19.64 -16.54 -8.25
N ASP A 164 -19.42 -15.92 -9.41
CA ASP A 164 -19.58 -14.49 -9.73
C ASP A 164 -18.64 -13.52 -8.98
N GLY A 165 -18.21 -13.82 -7.75
CA GLY A 165 -17.13 -13.11 -7.03
C GLY A 165 -17.34 -11.60 -6.94
N THR A 166 -18.60 -11.18 -6.76
CA THR A 166 -19.03 -9.77 -6.90
C THR A 166 -18.26 -8.81 -5.99
N LEU A 167 -17.81 -9.26 -4.81
CA LEU A 167 -17.04 -8.46 -3.87
C LEU A 167 -15.60 -8.22 -4.34
N LEU A 168 -14.98 -9.15 -5.07
CA LEU A 168 -13.59 -9.01 -5.54
C LEU A 168 -13.42 -7.82 -6.50
N GLY A 169 -14.38 -7.62 -7.39
CA GLY A 169 -14.41 -6.47 -8.30
C GLY A 169 -14.49 -5.14 -7.53
N ARG A 170 -15.35 -5.09 -6.50
CA ARG A 170 -15.52 -3.92 -5.63
C ARG A 170 -14.25 -3.63 -4.82
N ILE A 171 -13.60 -4.65 -4.25
CA ILE A 171 -12.32 -4.48 -3.53
C ILE A 171 -11.25 -3.85 -4.43
N ARG A 172 -11.15 -4.25 -5.70
CA ARG A 172 -10.22 -3.61 -6.65
C ARG A 172 -10.58 -2.15 -6.92
N ALA A 173 -11.87 -1.83 -7.00
CA ALA A 173 -12.34 -0.46 -7.17
C ALA A 173 -12.01 0.42 -5.96
N ILE A 174 -12.17 -0.11 -4.73
CA ILE A 174 -11.81 0.59 -3.49
C ILE A 174 -10.35 1.05 -3.52
N ARG A 175 -9.41 0.17 -3.92
CA ARG A 175 -7.99 0.54 -4.01
C ARG A 175 -7.74 1.72 -4.96
N ARG A 176 -8.41 1.73 -6.12
CA ARG A 176 -8.31 2.83 -7.10
C ARG A 176 -8.96 4.11 -6.57
N GLN A 177 -10.07 3.97 -5.85
CA GLN A 177 -10.76 5.07 -5.21
C GLN A 177 -9.83 5.77 -4.20
N PHE A 178 -9.16 5.03 -3.31
CA PHE A 178 -8.21 5.62 -2.35
C PHE A 178 -7.04 6.34 -3.02
N ALA A 179 -6.49 5.79 -4.10
CA ALA A 179 -5.43 6.45 -4.86
C ALA A 179 -5.94 7.76 -5.52
N THR A 180 -7.19 7.78 -5.96
CA THR A 180 -7.80 8.93 -6.66
C THR A 180 -8.40 9.95 -5.71
N GLU A 181 -8.87 9.58 -4.53
CA GLU A 181 -9.47 10.50 -3.57
C GLU A 181 -8.44 11.01 -2.58
N LEU A 182 -7.71 10.11 -1.93
CA LEU A 182 -6.77 10.44 -0.85
C LEU A 182 -5.31 10.48 -1.27
N GLY A 183 -4.94 9.92 -2.42
CA GLY A 183 -3.55 9.90 -2.88
C GLY A 183 -2.70 8.83 -2.21
N ILE A 184 -3.33 7.81 -1.61
CA ILE A 184 -2.64 6.68 -1.00
C ILE A 184 -2.89 5.39 -1.77
N ILE A 185 -1.90 4.52 -1.78
CA ILE A 185 -2.04 3.16 -2.28
C ILE A 185 -2.24 2.27 -1.07
N ILE A 186 -3.47 1.76 -0.87
CA ILE A 186 -3.72 0.84 0.24
C ILE A 186 -3.12 -0.54 -0.06
N PRO A 187 -2.64 -1.26 0.98
CA PRO A 187 -2.19 -2.64 0.87
C PRO A 187 -3.26 -3.57 0.26
N PRO A 188 -2.88 -4.72 -0.29
CA PRO A 188 -3.82 -5.78 -0.64
C PRO A 188 -4.68 -6.17 0.58
N ILE A 189 -5.94 -6.50 0.31
CA ILE A 189 -6.88 -6.99 1.31
C ILE A 189 -6.92 -8.50 1.17
N HIS A 190 -6.39 -9.20 2.17
CA HIS A 190 -6.42 -10.67 2.18
C HIS A 190 -7.80 -11.14 2.64
N ILE A 191 -8.37 -12.11 1.94
CA ILE A 191 -9.68 -12.65 2.24
C ILE A 191 -9.48 -14.08 2.71
N ARG A 192 -10.03 -14.42 3.88
CA ARG A 192 -9.98 -15.76 4.45
C ARG A 192 -11.36 -16.22 4.85
N ASP A 193 -11.65 -17.50 4.65
CA ASP A 193 -12.80 -18.12 5.29
C ASP A 193 -12.47 -18.41 6.76
N ASN A 194 -13.44 -18.16 7.64
CA ASN A 194 -13.30 -18.47 9.06
C ASN A 194 -14.53 -19.26 9.53
N LEU A 195 -14.33 -20.56 9.75
CA LEU A 195 -15.39 -21.48 10.19
C LEU A 195 -15.90 -21.21 11.61
N ASN A 196 -15.18 -20.39 12.38
CA ASN A 196 -15.61 -19.96 13.72
C ASN A 196 -16.57 -18.76 13.68
N LEU A 197 -16.77 -18.13 12.52
CA LEU A 197 -17.76 -17.06 12.35
C LEU A 197 -19.16 -17.63 12.09
N ASN A 198 -20.18 -16.84 12.42
CA ASN A 198 -21.54 -17.14 12.00
C ASN A 198 -21.63 -17.21 10.46
N PRO A 199 -22.57 -17.98 9.89
CA PRO A 199 -22.63 -18.24 8.45
C PRO A 199 -22.62 -16.97 7.59
N ALA A 200 -23.36 -15.95 8.01
CA ALA A 200 -23.54 -14.70 7.30
C ALA A 200 -22.74 -13.53 7.91
N GLN A 201 -21.75 -13.83 8.75
CA GLN A 201 -20.92 -12.84 9.41
C GLN A 201 -19.61 -12.62 8.66
N TYR A 202 -19.12 -11.39 8.66
CA TYR A 202 -17.74 -11.07 8.29
C TYR A 202 -17.05 -10.29 9.41
N ARG A 203 -15.72 -10.34 9.39
CA ARG A 203 -14.85 -9.61 10.32
C ARG A 203 -13.72 -8.93 9.54
N LEU A 204 -13.45 -7.68 9.88
CA LEU A 204 -12.38 -6.86 9.32
C LEU A 204 -11.26 -6.72 10.34
N MET A 205 -10.05 -7.09 9.95
CA MET A 205 -8.85 -6.95 10.77
C MET A 205 -7.88 -5.97 10.12
N ILE A 206 -7.21 -5.16 10.93
CA ILE A 206 -6.10 -4.32 10.51
C ILE A 206 -4.91 -4.66 11.40
N LYS A 207 -3.80 -5.08 10.78
CA LYS A 207 -2.59 -5.53 11.50
C LYS A 207 -2.95 -6.55 12.60
N GLY A 208 -3.75 -7.56 12.24
CA GLY A 208 -4.21 -8.63 13.14
C GLY A 208 -5.12 -8.22 14.29
N VAL A 209 -5.59 -6.97 14.34
CA VAL A 209 -6.55 -6.50 15.35
C VAL A 209 -7.93 -6.35 14.73
N GLU A 210 -8.94 -6.95 15.36
CA GLU A 210 -10.34 -6.79 14.96
C GLU A 210 -10.75 -5.33 15.05
N THR A 211 -11.14 -4.79 13.90
CA THR A 211 -11.58 -3.39 13.76
C THR A 211 -13.09 -3.28 13.63
N ALA A 212 -13.74 -4.26 12.99
CA ALA A 212 -15.18 -4.33 12.87
C ALA A 212 -15.67 -5.75 12.59
N SER A 213 -16.90 -6.06 13.01
CA SER A 213 -17.61 -7.28 12.62
C SER A 213 -19.09 -7.01 12.43
N THR A 214 -19.71 -7.68 11.46
CA THR A 214 -21.13 -7.48 11.15
C THR A 214 -21.72 -8.77 10.60
N GLU A 215 -22.95 -9.06 11.01
CA GLU A 215 -23.77 -10.14 10.45
C GLU A 215 -24.74 -9.58 9.41
N LEU A 216 -24.80 -10.24 8.26
CA LEU A 216 -25.66 -9.88 7.14
C LEU A 216 -26.83 -10.84 7.04
N MET A 217 -27.87 -10.43 6.32
CA MET A 217 -28.95 -11.33 5.94
C MET A 217 -28.77 -11.78 4.50
N VAL A 218 -28.41 -13.06 4.30
CA VAL A 218 -28.26 -13.61 2.95
C VAL A 218 -29.62 -13.65 2.24
N ASN A 219 -29.63 -13.50 0.92
CA ASN A 219 -30.83 -13.43 0.08
C ASN A 219 -31.79 -12.28 0.44
N HIS A 220 -31.27 -11.20 1.01
CA HIS A 220 -32.01 -9.97 1.26
C HIS A 220 -31.20 -8.79 0.74
N TYR A 221 -31.89 -7.69 0.45
CA TYR A 221 -31.28 -6.39 0.22
C TYR A 221 -31.38 -5.52 1.47
N LEU A 222 -30.44 -4.58 1.61
CA LEU A 222 -30.49 -3.55 2.63
C LEU A 222 -31.14 -2.30 2.04
N ALA A 223 -32.26 -1.85 2.60
CA ALA A 223 -32.96 -0.65 2.22
C ALA A 223 -32.75 0.47 3.24
N MET A 224 -32.30 1.63 2.78
CA MET A 224 -32.01 2.82 3.60
C MET A 224 -32.83 4.02 3.13
N ASP A 225 -33.42 4.77 4.07
CA ASP A 225 -34.13 6.00 3.76
C ASP A 225 -33.14 7.18 3.72
N PRO A 226 -32.91 7.84 2.56
CA PRO A 226 -31.90 8.88 2.41
C PRO A 226 -32.30 10.24 3.00
N GLY A 227 -33.44 10.36 3.70
CA GLY A 227 -33.84 11.66 4.27
C GLY A 227 -35.13 11.68 5.10
N GLY A 228 -35.62 10.53 5.56
CA GLY A 228 -36.86 10.43 6.34
C GLY A 228 -38.13 10.71 5.54
N MET A 229 -38.03 10.73 4.21
CA MET A 229 -39.15 11.03 3.31
C MET A 229 -39.72 9.77 2.63
N ALA A 230 -39.11 8.60 2.84
CA ALA A 230 -39.56 7.37 2.22
C ALA A 230 -40.89 6.89 2.83
N GLN A 231 -41.73 6.29 1.99
CA GLN A 231 -42.97 5.67 2.45
C GLN A 231 -42.64 4.39 3.21
N LYS A 232 -43.26 4.13 4.37
CA LYS A 232 -42.95 2.94 5.16
C LYS A 232 -43.17 1.65 4.37
N ILE A 233 -42.13 0.84 4.27
CA ILE A 233 -42.17 -0.52 3.74
C ILE A 233 -42.07 -1.57 4.84
N GLU A 234 -42.57 -2.77 4.57
CA GLU A 234 -42.37 -3.95 5.41
C GLU A 234 -40.95 -4.52 5.23
N GLY A 235 -40.30 -4.85 6.34
CA GLY A 235 -38.96 -5.43 6.36
C GLY A 235 -38.46 -5.58 7.80
N ILE A 236 -37.33 -6.24 7.97
CA ILE A 236 -36.72 -6.46 9.29
C ILE A 236 -35.83 -5.27 9.62
N ASP A 237 -36.12 -4.58 10.72
CA ASP A 237 -35.35 -3.43 11.17
C ASP A 237 -33.90 -3.83 11.50
N THR A 238 -32.96 -3.02 11.04
CA THR A 238 -31.52 -3.20 11.26
C THR A 238 -30.81 -1.84 11.22
N VAL A 239 -29.50 -1.86 11.40
CA VAL A 239 -28.62 -0.70 11.28
C VAL A 239 -27.57 -0.99 10.21
N GLU A 240 -27.32 -0.03 9.32
CA GLU A 240 -26.26 -0.12 8.32
C GLU A 240 -24.88 0.04 9.00
N PRO A 241 -23.88 -0.82 8.70
CA PRO A 241 -22.65 -0.88 9.50
C PRO A 241 -21.64 0.26 9.28
N ALA A 242 -21.62 0.94 8.14
CA ALA A 242 -20.62 1.97 7.82
C ALA A 242 -20.93 3.32 8.49
N PHE A 243 -22.19 3.75 8.41
CA PHE A 243 -22.67 5.06 8.86
C PHE A 243 -23.65 4.98 10.03
N HIS A 244 -24.01 3.77 10.46
CA HIS A 244 -24.93 3.52 11.58
C HIS A 244 -26.33 4.11 11.35
N LEU A 245 -26.77 4.11 10.09
CA LEU A 245 -28.08 4.64 9.70
C LEU A 245 -29.17 3.57 9.90
N PRO A 246 -30.40 3.97 10.30
CA PRO A 246 -31.54 3.07 10.33
C PRO A 246 -31.81 2.47 8.95
N ALA A 247 -31.96 1.16 8.88
CA ALA A 247 -32.16 0.43 7.64
C ALA A 247 -33.13 -0.75 7.84
N LYS A 248 -33.54 -1.36 6.74
CA LYS A 248 -34.40 -2.55 6.74
C LYS A 248 -33.82 -3.63 5.82
N TRP A 249 -33.81 -4.88 6.28
CA TRP A 249 -33.64 -6.03 5.41
C TRP A 249 -34.95 -6.33 4.70
N ILE A 250 -34.90 -6.40 3.37
CA ILE A 250 -36.06 -6.70 2.51
C ILE A 250 -35.76 -7.92 1.62
N PRO A 251 -36.75 -8.78 1.34
CA PRO A 251 -36.60 -9.86 0.36
C PRO A 251 -36.22 -9.33 -1.02
N LEU A 252 -35.53 -10.14 -1.83
CA LEU A 252 -35.05 -9.75 -3.17
C LEU A 252 -36.20 -9.29 -4.08
N GLU A 253 -37.39 -9.87 -3.93
CA GLU A 253 -38.57 -9.58 -4.75
C GLU A 253 -39.15 -8.19 -4.49
N ARG A 254 -38.84 -7.58 -3.33
CA ARG A 254 -39.35 -6.26 -2.93
C ARG A 254 -38.41 -5.11 -3.29
N GLU A 255 -37.36 -5.37 -4.06
CA GLU A 255 -36.40 -4.35 -4.48
C GLU A 255 -37.08 -3.15 -5.18
N GLU A 256 -37.89 -3.43 -6.20
CA GLU A 256 -38.54 -2.38 -7.00
C GLU A 256 -39.56 -1.60 -6.15
N GLU A 257 -40.33 -2.28 -5.30
CA GLU A 257 -41.26 -1.64 -4.36
C GLU A 257 -40.53 -0.65 -3.43
N ALA A 258 -39.41 -1.08 -2.84
CA ALA A 258 -38.62 -0.24 -1.95
C ALA A 258 -38.02 0.97 -2.67
N LYS A 259 -37.52 0.79 -3.90
CA LYS A 259 -37.04 1.91 -4.74
C LYS A 259 -38.16 2.91 -5.05
N PHE A 260 -39.35 2.43 -5.43
CA PHE A 260 -40.52 3.29 -5.67
C PHE A 260 -40.97 4.04 -4.41
N ALA A 261 -40.84 3.42 -3.24
CA ALA A 261 -41.12 4.04 -1.95
C ALA A 261 -40.07 5.08 -1.53
N GLY A 262 -38.97 5.23 -2.27
CA GLY A 262 -37.93 6.23 -2.04
C GLY A 262 -36.70 5.72 -1.27
N TYR A 263 -36.55 4.40 -1.08
CA TYR A 263 -35.37 3.83 -0.42
C TYR A 263 -34.19 3.66 -1.38
N THR A 264 -32.99 3.86 -0.86
CA THR A 264 -31.76 3.36 -1.49
C THR A 264 -31.59 1.89 -1.13
N VAL A 265 -31.62 1.01 -2.13
CA VAL A 265 -31.55 -0.44 -1.96
C VAL A 265 -30.18 -0.96 -2.42
N VAL A 266 -29.49 -1.74 -1.58
CA VAL A 266 -28.13 -2.25 -1.87
C VAL A 266 -27.98 -3.74 -1.53
N ASP A 267 -27.12 -4.43 -2.30
CA ASP A 267 -26.75 -5.84 -2.11
C ASP A 267 -25.71 -6.05 -1.00
N ASN A 268 -25.63 -7.28 -0.49
CA ASN A 268 -24.68 -7.64 0.58
C ASN A 268 -23.23 -7.31 0.20
N SER A 269 -22.85 -7.49 -1.06
CA SER A 269 -21.52 -7.11 -1.55
C SER A 269 -21.27 -5.60 -1.49
N THR A 270 -22.28 -4.76 -1.76
CA THR A 270 -22.17 -3.31 -1.57
C THR A 270 -22.10 -2.95 -0.09
N VAL A 271 -22.88 -3.60 0.78
CA VAL A 271 -22.81 -3.36 2.24
C VAL A 271 -21.39 -3.62 2.76
N ILE A 272 -20.80 -4.77 2.43
CA ILE A 272 -19.42 -5.10 2.83
C ILE A 272 -18.42 -4.10 2.24
N ALA A 273 -18.55 -3.76 0.95
CA ALA A 273 -17.65 -2.85 0.27
C ALA A 273 -17.69 -1.42 0.86
N THR A 274 -18.87 -0.90 1.17
CA THR A 274 -19.05 0.42 1.79
C THR A 274 -18.46 0.45 3.19
N HIS A 275 -18.76 -0.57 4.00
CA HIS A 275 -18.21 -0.66 5.35
C HIS A 275 -16.68 -0.78 5.34
N LEU A 276 -16.13 -1.66 4.49
CA LEU A 276 -14.69 -1.79 4.30
C LEU A 276 -14.05 -0.46 3.89
N THR A 277 -14.70 0.29 2.99
CA THR A 277 -14.20 1.61 2.54
C THR A 277 -14.13 2.60 3.71
N GLU A 278 -15.17 2.71 4.54
CA GLU A 278 -15.15 3.61 5.70
C GLU A 278 -14.09 3.19 6.75
N ILE A 279 -13.97 1.88 7.04
CA ILE A 279 -12.99 1.36 7.99
C ILE A 279 -11.55 1.65 7.53
N VAL A 280 -11.27 1.40 6.24
CA VAL A 280 -9.96 1.71 5.65
C VAL A 280 -9.71 3.22 5.62
N ARG A 281 -10.74 4.03 5.36
CA ARG A 281 -10.63 5.51 5.38
C ARG A 281 -10.27 6.03 6.77
N ASN A 282 -10.95 5.55 7.80
CA ASN A 282 -10.67 5.91 9.19
C ASN A 282 -9.26 5.52 9.63
N ASN A 283 -8.73 4.42 9.08
CA ASN A 283 -7.41 3.89 9.40
C ASN A 283 -6.32 4.25 8.38
N ALA A 284 -6.61 5.08 7.37
CA ALA A 284 -5.69 5.43 6.29
C ALA A 284 -4.32 5.91 6.80
N HIS A 285 -4.33 6.73 7.85
CA HIS A 285 -3.12 7.23 8.49
C HIS A 285 -2.26 6.13 9.14
N ASN A 286 -2.86 5.04 9.62
CA ASN A 286 -2.14 3.91 10.21
C ASN A 286 -1.62 2.94 9.13
N LEU A 287 -2.27 2.93 7.97
CA LEU A 287 -1.88 2.12 6.81
C LEU A 287 -0.72 2.74 6.01
N LEU A 288 -0.49 4.05 6.14
CA LEU A 288 0.64 4.72 5.50
C LEU A 288 1.96 4.42 6.23
N GLY A 289 2.71 3.44 5.73
CA GLY A 289 4.02 3.05 6.21
C GLY A 289 5.16 3.89 5.65
N ARG A 290 6.38 3.65 6.15
CA ARG A 290 7.58 4.37 5.69
C ARG A 290 7.93 4.05 4.23
N GLN A 291 7.74 2.80 3.82
CA GLN A 291 7.96 2.36 2.44
C GLN A 291 6.99 3.03 1.46
N ASP A 292 5.73 3.22 1.87
CA ASP A 292 4.73 3.91 1.05
C ASP A 292 5.09 5.36 0.83
N VAL A 293 5.54 6.06 1.89
CA VAL A 293 6.00 7.45 1.79
C VAL A 293 7.23 7.55 0.90
N GLN A 294 8.21 6.65 1.03
CA GLN A 294 9.36 6.61 0.12
C GLN A 294 8.89 6.47 -1.33
N HIS A 295 8.00 5.53 -1.62
CA HIS A 295 7.45 5.32 -2.95
C HIS A 295 6.68 6.56 -3.48
N LEU A 296 5.95 7.28 -2.63
CA LEU A 296 5.31 8.55 -3.00
C LEU A 296 6.34 9.61 -3.38
N MET A 297 7.42 9.76 -2.59
CA MET A 297 8.49 10.72 -2.87
C MET A 297 9.26 10.34 -4.15
N ASP A 298 9.57 9.06 -4.36
CA ASP A 298 10.24 8.57 -5.57
C ASP A 298 9.40 8.85 -6.82
N ASN A 299 8.08 8.68 -6.74
CA ASN A 299 7.18 9.01 -7.84
C ASN A 299 7.11 10.52 -8.11
N LEU A 300 7.09 11.35 -7.07
CA LEU A 300 7.17 12.80 -7.24
C LEU A 300 8.51 13.21 -7.88
N ALA A 301 9.62 12.60 -7.46
CA ALA A 301 10.97 12.91 -7.96
C ALA A 301 11.14 12.65 -9.46
N LYS A 302 10.33 11.76 -10.06
CA LYS A 302 10.31 11.55 -11.53
C LYS A 302 9.91 12.80 -12.31
N THR A 303 9.13 13.69 -11.70
CA THR A 303 8.60 14.90 -12.35
C THR A 303 9.14 16.19 -11.72
N ASN A 304 9.35 16.19 -10.39
CA ASN A 304 9.79 17.34 -9.61
C ASN A 304 10.99 16.95 -8.70
N PRO A 305 12.13 16.52 -9.27
CA PRO A 305 13.27 15.99 -8.49
C PRO A 305 13.84 17.01 -7.51
N LYS A 306 13.95 18.28 -7.92
CA LYS A 306 14.52 19.35 -7.08
C LYS A 306 13.75 19.58 -5.79
N ALA A 307 12.42 19.56 -5.85
CA ALA A 307 11.58 19.74 -4.66
C ALA A 307 11.79 18.61 -3.64
N VAL A 308 12.00 17.37 -4.12
CA VAL A 308 12.25 16.20 -3.27
C VAL A 308 13.67 16.24 -2.69
N GLU A 309 14.67 16.51 -3.52
CA GLU A 309 16.09 16.57 -3.12
C GLU A 309 16.37 17.68 -2.09
N GLU A 310 15.71 18.82 -2.22
CA GLU A 310 15.81 19.92 -1.25
C GLU A 310 15.21 19.54 0.11
N LEU A 311 14.07 18.85 0.11
CA LEU A 311 13.39 18.48 1.34
C LEU A 311 14.07 17.33 2.08
N ILE A 312 14.33 16.21 1.40
CA ILE A 312 14.81 14.95 2.01
C ILE A 312 16.14 14.52 1.38
N PRO A 313 17.17 14.16 2.19
CA PRO A 313 17.21 14.16 3.65
C PRO A 313 17.64 15.50 4.26
N GLY A 314 17.77 16.57 3.47
CA GLY A 314 18.39 17.84 3.86
C GLY A 314 17.64 18.59 4.96
N LEU A 315 16.44 19.06 4.66
CA LEU A 315 15.65 19.87 5.60
C LEU A 315 14.93 18.99 6.64
N LEU A 316 14.28 17.92 6.20
CA LEU A 316 13.50 17.00 7.02
C LEU A 316 13.89 15.53 6.79
N SER A 317 13.67 14.71 7.81
CA SER A 317 13.74 13.25 7.65
C SER A 317 12.45 12.71 7.03
N LEU A 318 12.54 11.56 6.36
CA LEU A 318 11.37 10.84 5.84
C LEU A 318 10.32 10.57 6.93
N GLY A 319 10.74 10.37 8.18
CA GLY A 319 9.84 10.16 9.31
C GLY A 319 9.00 11.38 9.66
N VAL A 320 9.54 12.60 9.54
CA VAL A 320 8.75 13.83 9.75
C VAL A 320 7.73 13.99 8.64
N VAL A 321 8.13 13.79 7.38
CA VAL A 321 7.22 13.85 6.23
C VAL A 321 6.10 12.80 6.37
N GLN A 322 6.45 11.56 6.74
CA GLN A 322 5.47 10.53 7.04
C GLN A 322 4.48 11.01 8.10
N LYS A 323 4.94 11.61 9.19
CA LYS A 323 4.06 12.06 10.27
C LYS A 323 3.10 13.16 9.82
N VAL A 324 3.55 14.11 9.00
CA VAL A 324 2.69 15.14 8.41
C VAL A 324 1.62 14.51 7.51
N LEU A 325 2.01 13.61 6.59
CA LEU A 325 1.06 12.93 5.70
C LEU A 325 0.03 12.10 6.51
N GLN A 326 0.47 11.42 7.56
CA GLN A 326 -0.42 10.69 8.47
C GLN A 326 -1.40 11.62 9.19
N ASN A 327 -0.94 12.79 9.65
CA ASN A 327 -1.82 13.79 10.28
C ASN A 327 -2.90 14.29 9.30
N LEU A 328 -2.53 14.58 8.04
CA LEU A 328 -3.49 14.96 7.00
C LEU A 328 -4.53 13.85 6.76
N LEU A 329 -4.08 12.61 6.59
CA LEU A 329 -4.97 11.47 6.35
C LEU A 329 -5.88 11.15 7.55
N ARG A 330 -5.42 11.39 8.78
CA ARG A 330 -6.24 11.24 10.00
C ARG A 330 -7.41 12.22 10.02
N GLU A 331 -7.28 13.34 9.33
CA GLU A 331 -8.35 14.32 9.10
C GLU A 331 -9.08 14.12 7.77
N ARG A 332 -8.88 12.96 7.12
CA ARG A 332 -9.45 12.61 5.80
C ARG A 332 -9.04 13.58 4.69
N ILE A 333 -7.90 14.25 4.83
CA ILE A 333 -7.39 15.20 3.84
C ILE A 333 -6.58 14.44 2.79
N SER A 334 -6.87 14.75 1.52
CA SER A 334 -6.15 14.20 0.39
C SER A 334 -4.69 14.67 0.39
N ILE A 335 -3.77 13.73 0.18
CA ILE A 335 -2.34 14.00 0.00
C ILE A 335 -1.93 13.92 -1.48
N ARG A 336 -2.90 13.97 -2.41
CA ARG A 336 -2.63 13.90 -3.86
C ARG A 336 -1.76 15.02 -4.38
N ASP A 337 -1.93 16.22 -3.84
CA ASP A 337 -1.11 17.38 -4.19
C ASP A 337 0.24 17.35 -3.46
N MET A 338 1.01 16.28 -3.74
CA MET A 338 2.30 16.04 -3.11
C MET A 338 3.30 17.17 -3.38
N LEU A 339 3.21 17.84 -4.53
CA LEU A 339 4.10 18.96 -4.86
C LEU A 339 3.88 20.12 -3.90
N THR A 340 2.65 20.61 -3.76
CA THR A 340 2.33 21.70 -2.83
C THR A 340 2.69 21.31 -1.39
N ILE A 341 2.46 20.06 -0.99
CA ILE A 341 2.84 19.56 0.34
C ILE A 341 4.37 19.65 0.52
N VAL A 342 5.15 19.11 -0.42
CA VAL A 342 6.62 19.08 -0.32
C VAL A 342 7.24 20.48 -0.35
N GLU A 343 6.77 21.36 -1.24
CA GLU A 343 7.23 22.75 -1.29
C GLU A 343 6.90 23.51 0.00
N THR A 344 5.69 23.33 0.53
CA THR A 344 5.31 23.94 1.82
C THR A 344 6.19 23.43 2.95
N LEU A 345 6.49 22.13 2.98
CA LEU A 345 7.39 21.57 3.98
C LEU A 345 8.81 22.14 3.85
N ALA A 346 9.30 22.35 2.63
CA ALA A 346 10.62 22.95 2.40
C ALA A 346 10.66 24.41 2.88
N ASP A 347 9.64 25.21 2.57
CA ASP A 347 9.53 26.61 2.98
C ASP A 347 9.51 26.79 4.51
N PHE A 348 8.81 25.91 5.22
CA PHE A 348 8.56 26.05 6.67
C PHE A 348 9.47 25.18 7.54
N ALA A 349 10.21 24.20 6.99
CA ALA A 349 11.18 23.41 7.74
C ALA A 349 12.27 24.24 8.47
N PRO A 350 12.76 25.38 7.92
CA PRO A 350 13.68 26.27 8.64
C PRO A 350 13.07 26.94 9.88
N VAL A 351 11.74 27.13 9.91
CA VAL A 351 11.02 27.71 11.06
C VAL A 351 10.90 26.70 12.19
N GLY A 352 10.67 25.43 11.85
CA GLY A 352 10.57 24.36 12.83
C GLY A 352 10.35 22.99 12.19
N LYS A 353 10.66 21.93 12.95
CA LYS A 353 10.53 20.54 12.50
C LYS A 353 9.39 19.78 13.20
N ASP A 354 8.55 20.49 13.96
CA ASP A 354 7.36 19.91 14.61
C ASP A 354 6.36 19.46 13.52
N PRO A 355 6.10 18.15 13.35
CA PRO A 355 5.16 17.66 12.36
C PRO A 355 3.75 18.24 12.53
N ASP A 356 3.33 18.49 13.77
CA ASP A 356 1.97 18.98 14.04
C ASP A 356 1.82 20.43 13.59
N LEU A 357 2.86 21.26 13.75
CA LEU A 357 2.87 22.63 13.23
C LEU A 357 3.01 22.66 11.69
N LEU A 358 3.91 21.85 11.13
CA LEU A 358 4.08 21.72 9.69
C LEU A 358 2.78 21.29 8.99
N THR A 359 2.00 20.40 9.64
CA THR A 359 0.67 20.00 9.16
C THR A 359 -0.26 21.21 9.00
N GLU A 360 -0.29 22.15 9.95
CA GLU A 360 -1.13 23.36 9.84
C GLU A 360 -0.73 24.25 8.65
N TYR A 361 0.57 24.43 8.40
CA TYR A 361 1.02 25.20 7.24
C TYR A 361 0.64 24.53 5.92
N VAL A 362 0.81 23.21 5.83
CA VAL A 362 0.39 22.43 4.67
C VAL A 362 -1.11 22.56 4.44
N ARG A 363 -1.93 22.41 5.49
CA ARG A 363 -3.39 22.57 5.41
C ARG A 363 -3.81 23.93 4.85
N GLN A 364 -3.18 25.02 5.30
CA GLN A 364 -3.45 26.36 4.76
C GLN A 364 -3.17 26.45 3.26
N ARG A 365 -2.08 25.82 2.79
CA ARG A 365 -1.69 25.84 1.38
C ARG A 365 -2.60 25.00 0.49
N ILE A 366 -3.11 23.87 0.98
CA ILE A 366 -4.01 22.97 0.23
C ILE A 366 -5.51 23.23 0.52
N ALA A 367 -5.83 24.30 1.24
CA ALA A 367 -7.17 24.54 1.80
C ALA A 367 -8.30 24.52 0.75
N LYS A 368 -8.01 25.02 -0.47
CA LYS A 368 -8.98 24.99 -1.59
C LYS A 368 -9.43 23.57 -1.94
N GLY A 369 -8.49 22.63 -2.07
CA GLY A 369 -8.80 21.23 -2.39
C GLY A 369 -9.45 20.51 -1.21
N MET A 370 -9.04 20.87 0.01
CA MET A 370 -9.55 20.35 1.26
C MET A 370 -11.02 20.73 1.53
N ILE A 371 -11.40 21.97 1.25
CA ILE A 371 -12.76 22.49 1.52
C ILE A 371 -13.73 22.18 0.38
N ALA A 372 -13.24 21.99 -0.86
CA ALA A 372 -14.09 21.78 -2.04
C ALA A 372 -15.20 20.72 -1.87
N PRO A 373 -14.97 19.55 -1.23
CA PRO A 373 -16.03 18.55 -1.03
C PRO A 373 -17.18 19.01 -0.12
N TYR A 374 -16.97 20.05 0.69
CA TYR A 374 -17.94 20.58 1.65
C TYR A 374 -18.69 21.83 1.14
N LEU A 375 -18.35 22.31 -0.06
CA LEU A 375 -19.02 23.46 -0.66
C LEU A 375 -20.35 23.03 -1.28
N GLN A 376 -21.40 23.80 -0.97
CA GLN A 376 -22.71 23.67 -1.60
C GLN A 376 -22.82 24.59 -2.84
N GLU A 377 -24.01 24.60 -3.46
CA GLU A 377 -24.33 25.50 -4.56
C GLU A 377 -23.98 26.96 -4.21
N GLY A 378 -23.42 27.68 -5.19
CA GLY A 378 -22.99 29.06 -4.98
C GLY A 378 -21.72 29.23 -4.12
N LYS A 379 -20.94 28.16 -3.89
CA LYS A 379 -19.74 28.16 -3.02
C LYS A 379 -20.05 28.53 -1.57
N ALA A 380 -21.25 28.15 -1.10
CA ALA A 380 -21.63 28.30 0.29
C ALA A 380 -20.93 27.21 1.13
N LEU A 381 -20.32 27.61 2.25
CA LEU A 381 -19.78 26.71 3.25
C LEU A 381 -20.59 26.87 4.54
N HIS A 382 -21.32 25.82 4.91
CA HIS A 382 -22.08 25.77 6.14
C HIS A 382 -21.18 25.45 7.33
N ILE A 383 -21.09 26.39 8.27
CA ILE A 383 -20.18 26.29 9.40
C ILE A 383 -20.91 26.28 10.74
N LEU A 384 -20.38 25.46 11.65
CA LEU A 384 -20.63 25.55 13.08
C LEU A 384 -19.49 26.33 13.71
N THR A 385 -19.81 27.25 14.61
CA THR A 385 -18.81 28.03 15.35
C THR A 385 -18.82 27.66 16.83
N LEU A 386 -17.72 27.91 17.52
CA LEU A 386 -17.69 27.81 18.98
C LEU A 386 -18.24 29.10 19.58
N ASP A 387 -18.95 29.00 20.71
CA ASP A 387 -19.27 30.18 21.48
C ASP A 387 -18.04 30.79 22.15
N ARG A 388 -18.09 32.11 22.39
CA ARG A 388 -16.95 32.86 22.92
C ARG A 388 -16.50 32.31 24.28
N ASN A 389 -17.44 31.89 25.12
CA ASN A 389 -17.13 31.33 26.42
C ASN A 389 -16.37 29.99 26.29
N LEU A 390 -16.81 29.11 25.39
CA LEU A 390 -16.13 27.85 25.09
C LEU A 390 -14.74 28.10 24.49
N GLU A 391 -14.59 29.04 23.57
CA GLU A 391 -13.27 29.42 23.04
C GLU A 391 -12.33 29.92 24.15
N GLU A 392 -12.82 30.74 25.07
CA GLU A 392 -12.04 31.24 26.21
C GLU A 392 -11.65 30.09 27.17
N ILE A 393 -12.57 29.15 27.43
CA ILE A 393 -12.31 27.95 28.24
C ILE A 393 -11.22 27.09 27.58
N LEU A 394 -11.35 26.79 26.29
CA LEU A 394 -10.38 25.98 25.55
C LEU A 394 -9.00 26.65 25.51
N THR A 395 -8.96 27.96 25.25
CA THR A 395 -7.71 28.73 25.20
C THR A 395 -7.01 28.77 26.56
N LYS A 396 -7.75 28.97 27.66
CA LYS A 396 -7.19 28.97 29.03
C LYS A 396 -6.61 27.62 29.44
N ASN A 397 -7.18 26.52 28.92
CA ASN A 397 -6.73 25.17 29.20
C ASN A 397 -5.64 24.68 28.21
N LEU A 398 -5.20 25.52 27.29
CA LEU A 398 -4.10 25.20 26.39
C LEU A 398 -2.77 25.37 27.12
N LYS A 399 -2.07 24.26 27.37
CA LYS A 399 -0.75 24.26 28.02
C LYS A 399 0.35 24.04 27.00
N HIS A 400 1.38 24.87 27.08
CA HIS A 400 2.59 24.76 26.27
C HIS A 400 3.66 24.03 27.09
N THR A 401 4.30 23.06 26.46
CA THR A 401 5.46 22.33 27.00
C THR A 401 6.56 22.32 25.96
N ASP A 402 7.76 21.88 26.35
CA ASP A 402 8.89 21.72 25.42
C ASP A 402 8.60 20.70 24.29
N HIS A 403 7.62 19.82 24.49
CA HIS A 403 7.17 18.82 23.52
C HIS A 403 5.92 19.25 22.73
N GLY A 404 5.52 20.52 22.85
CA GLY A 404 4.38 21.09 22.12
C GLY A 404 3.21 21.50 23.03
N ALA A 405 2.12 21.90 22.38
CA ALA A 405 0.91 22.38 23.04
C ALA A 405 -0.15 21.28 23.12
N TYR A 406 -0.76 21.09 24.29
CA TYR A 406 -1.88 20.17 24.47
C TYR A 406 -3.00 20.81 25.29
N LEU A 407 -4.20 20.24 25.13
CA LEU A 407 -5.41 20.71 25.78
C LEU A 407 -5.58 19.97 27.12
N ALA A 408 -5.45 20.69 28.24
CA ALA A 408 -5.49 20.14 29.59
C ALA A 408 -6.89 20.36 30.21
N LEU A 409 -7.87 19.58 29.80
CA LEU A 409 -9.25 19.66 30.31
C LEU A 409 -9.52 18.58 31.37
N ASP A 410 -10.42 18.89 32.30
CA ASP A 410 -11.06 17.87 33.14
C ASP A 410 -11.88 16.90 32.25
N PRO A 411 -11.89 15.59 32.53
CA PRO A 411 -12.71 14.62 31.80
C PRO A 411 -14.18 15.01 31.67
N ARG A 412 -14.80 15.58 32.72
CA ARG A 412 -16.22 16.00 32.69
C ARG A 412 -16.46 17.11 31.68
N LEU A 413 -15.61 18.14 31.71
CA LEU A 413 -15.70 19.25 30.78
C LEU A 413 -15.45 18.79 29.33
N SER A 414 -14.51 17.86 29.13
CA SER A 414 -14.27 17.26 27.82
C SER A 414 -15.52 16.56 27.26
N GLU A 415 -16.19 15.76 28.11
CA GLU A 415 -17.41 15.05 27.73
C GLU A 415 -18.57 16.01 27.42
N GLU A 416 -18.74 17.08 28.22
CA GLU A 416 -19.74 18.11 27.99
C GLU A 416 -19.53 18.83 26.64
N ILE A 417 -18.27 19.18 26.31
CA ILE A 417 -17.93 19.80 25.03
C ILE A 417 -18.24 18.85 23.87
N ILE A 418 -17.81 17.59 23.96
CA ILE A 418 -18.06 16.59 22.91
C ILE A 418 -19.58 16.42 22.70
N LYS A 419 -20.37 16.30 23.77
CA LYS A 419 -21.84 16.20 23.70
C LYS A 419 -22.46 17.43 23.05
N ALA A 420 -21.98 18.63 23.36
CA ALA A 420 -22.47 19.87 22.74
C ALA A 420 -22.19 19.88 21.23
N VAL A 421 -21.00 19.43 20.80
CA VAL A 421 -20.66 19.31 19.37
C VAL A 421 -21.54 18.27 18.69
N ILE A 422 -21.71 17.07 19.28
CA ILE A 422 -22.56 15.99 18.74
C ILE A 422 -23.98 16.51 18.49
N LYS A 423 -24.59 17.14 19.51
CA LYS A 423 -25.95 17.67 19.44
C LYS A 423 -26.13 18.66 18.28
N GLU A 424 -25.18 19.57 18.09
CA GLU A 424 -25.29 20.57 17.03
C GLU A 424 -25.02 19.96 15.65
N VAL A 425 -24.07 19.01 15.53
CA VAL A 425 -23.82 18.30 14.27
C VAL A 425 -25.05 17.48 13.85
N GLU A 426 -25.63 16.68 14.75
CA GLU A 426 -26.80 15.85 14.47
C GLU A 426 -28.00 16.69 13.99
N ARG A 427 -28.22 17.86 14.60
CA ARG A 427 -29.29 18.79 14.22
C ARG A 427 -29.25 19.18 12.74
N HIS A 428 -28.05 19.36 12.18
CA HIS A 428 -27.87 19.80 10.79
C HIS A 428 -27.69 18.64 9.81
N VAL A 429 -27.18 17.49 10.26
CA VAL A 429 -27.16 16.25 9.45
C VAL A 429 -28.57 15.83 9.08
N VAL A 430 -29.53 15.93 10.02
CA VAL A 430 -30.95 15.66 9.74
C VAL A 430 -31.53 16.63 8.71
N ALA A 431 -31.01 17.85 8.63
CA ALA A 431 -31.38 18.85 7.63
C ALA A 431 -30.63 18.67 6.29
N ASN A 432 -30.06 17.48 6.04
CA ASN A 432 -29.27 17.13 4.86
C ASN A 432 -28.11 18.10 4.58
N THR A 433 -27.54 18.67 5.65
CA THR A 433 -26.39 19.57 5.60
C THR A 433 -25.21 18.90 6.27
N GLN A 434 -24.03 18.97 5.65
CA GLN A 434 -22.78 18.48 6.24
C GLN A 434 -22.02 19.66 6.88
N PRO A 435 -22.24 19.96 8.17
CA PRO A 435 -21.58 21.09 8.81
C PRO A 435 -20.07 20.87 8.94
N VAL A 436 -19.31 21.94 8.76
CA VAL A 436 -17.89 22.01 9.10
C VAL A 436 -17.72 22.80 10.40
N LEU A 437 -16.97 22.29 11.37
CA LEU A 437 -16.68 23.01 12.60
C LEU A 437 -15.53 24.00 12.37
N MET A 438 -15.81 25.29 12.54
CA MET A 438 -14.83 26.36 12.40
C MET A 438 -14.32 26.83 13.76
N THR A 439 -12.99 26.97 13.88
CA THR A 439 -12.32 27.43 15.09
C THR A 439 -11.18 28.40 14.77
N THR A 440 -10.60 29.03 15.78
CA THR A 440 -9.37 29.82 15.63
C THR A 440 -8.16 28.95 15.25
N PRO A 441 -7.12 29.52 14.60
CA PRO A 441 -5.92 28.76 14.23
C PRO A 441 -5.21 28.09 15.41
N SER A 442 -5.20 28.74 16.58
CA SER A 442 -4.56 28.22 17.78
C SER A 442 -5.28 27.02 18.41
N LEU A 443 -6.59 26.88 18.17
CA LEU A 443 -7.42 25.83 18.77
C LEU A 443 -7.71 24.66 17.81
N ARG A 444 -7.59 24.85 16.50
CA ARG A 444 -8.07 23.90 15.49
C ARG A 444 -7.62 22.47 15.70
N ARG A 445 -6.31 22.23 15.80
CA ARG A 445 -5.75 20.88 16.01
C ARG A 445 -6.17 20.26 17.35
N HIS A 446 -6.33 21.09 18.37
CA HIS A 446 -6.73 20.64 19.71
C HIS A 446 -8.20 20.27 19.76
N VAL A 447 -9.06 21.06 19.12
CA VAL A 447 -10.50 20.77 18.99
C VAL A 447 -10.71 19.53 18.12
N ARG A 448 -10.00 19.41 16.98
CA ARG A 448 -10.03 18.21 16.14
C ARG A 448 -9.70 16.96 16.95
N LYS A 449 -8.60 17.00 17.72
CA LYS A 449 -8.14 15.88 18.57
C LYS A 449 -9.12 15.57 19.71
N LEU A 450 -9.77 16.59 20.28
CA LEU A 450 -10.77 16.41 21.32
C LEU A 450 -11.99 15.62 20.81
N ILE A 451 -12.43 15.88 19.57
CA ILE A 451 -13.64 15.25 19.02
C ILE A 451 -13.37 14.00 18.18
N GLU A 452 -12.11 13.64 17.89
CA GLU A 452 -11.80 12.66 16.83
C GLU A 452 -12.31 11.25 17.08
N SER A 453 -12.38 10.82 18.33
CA SER A 453 -12.86 9.50 18.72
C SER A 453 -14.37 9.36 18.58
N SER A 454 -15.13 10.42 18.85
CA SER A 454 -16.60 10.41 18.83
C SER A 454 -17.18 10.89 17.49
N LEU A 455 -16.47 11.78 16.79
CA LEU A 455 -16.91 12.43 15.56
C LEU A 455 -15.82 12.37 14.48
N PRO A 456 -15.41 11.18 14.01
CA PRO A 456 -14.31 11.03 13.04
C PRO A 456 -14.60 11.60 11.65
N ALA A 457 -15.89 11.80 11.32
CA ALA A 457 -16.34 12.36 10.04
C ALA A 457 -16.52 13.88 10.05
N VAL A 458 -16.53 14.52 11.23
CA VAL A 458 -16.71 15.98 11.33
C VAL A 458 -15.41 16.66 10.93
N PHE A 459 -15.52 17.51 9.91
CA PHE A 459 -14.39 18.26 9.42
C PHE A 459 -14.18 19.53 10.27
N VAL A 460 -12.94 19.78 10.70
CA VAL A 460 -12.59 20.94 11.52
C VAL A 460 -11.66 21.84 10.72
N VAL A 461 -12.05 23.11 10.56
CA VAL A 461 -11.28 24.12 9.82
C VAL A 461 -10.91 25.31 10.68
N SER A 462 -9.77 25.89 10.34
CA SER A 462 -9.32 27.17 10.89
C SER A 462 -9.84 28.32 10.05
N HIS A 463 -10.05 29.49 10.66
CA HIS A 463 -10.28 30.73 9.91
C HIS A 463 -9.17 31.04 8.89
N ALA A 464 -7.93 30.62 9.18
CA ALA A 464 -6.79 30.80 8.28
C ALA A 464 -6.82 29.87 7.04
N GLU A 465 -7.74 28.91 7.01
CA GLU A 465 -7.90 27.98 5.89
C GLU A 465 -9.04 28.42 4.95
N ILE A 466 -9.74 29.51 5.24
CA ILE A 466 -10.82 29.99 4.38
C ILE A 466 -10.24 30.80 3.22
N VAL A 467 -10.47 30.28 2.01
CA VAL A 467 -10.01 30.87 0.75
C VAL A 467 -10.97 31.97 0.29
N ASP A 468 -10.45 33.00 -0.37
CA ASP A 468 -11.24 34.07 -0.95
C ASP A 468 -12.35 33.54 -1.89
N GLY A 469 -13.52 34.17 -1.82
CA GLY A 469 -14.67 33.84 -2.66
C GLY A 469 -15.52 32.64 -2.18
N ILE A 470 -15.28 32.14 -0.98
CA ILE A 470 -16.20 31.23 -0.27
C ILE A 470 -17.22 32.06 0.51
N ASN A 471 -18.50 31.73 0.38
CA ASN A 471 -19.57 32.36 1.15
C ASN A 471 -19.79 31.59 2.46
N LEU A 472 -19.31 32.13 3.58
CA LEU A 472 -19.49 31.49 4.89
C LEU A 472 -20.91 31.70 5.40
N GLN A 473 -21.58 30.60 5.74
CA GLN A 473 -22.92 30.62 6.31
C GLN A 473 -22.89 29.93 7.68
N ALA A 474 -22.95 30.74 8.74
CA ALA A 474 -23.03 30.24 10.10
C ALA A 474 -24.44 29.68 10.36
N ILE A 475 -24.54 28.36 10.44
CA ILE A 475 -25.82 27.64 10.62
C ILE A 475 -26.07 27.27 12.08
N GLY A 476 -25.03 27.32 12.91
CA GLY A 476 -25.12 26.90 14.30
C GLY A 476 -23.93 27.31 15.14
N LYS A 477 -24.10 27.18 16.45
CA LYS A 477 -23.12 27.59 17.45
C LYS A 477 -23.07 26.58 18.59
N VAL A 478 -21.90 26.03 18.85
CA VAL A 478 -21.66 25.09 19.94
C VAL A 478 -21.50 25.89 21.24
N SER A 479 -22.35 25.62 22.22
CA SER A 479 -22.29 26.20 23.56
C SER A 479 -22.49 25.14 24.64
N LEU A 480 -21.86 25.36 25.80
CA LEU A 480 -22.05 24.54 27.00
C LEU A 480 -23.31 24.92 27.79
N LYS A 481 -23.93 26.06 27.50
CA LYS A 481 -25.20 26.47 28.10
C LYS A 481 -26.33 26.31 27.09
N ASN A 482 -27.48 25.82 27.56
CA ASN A 482 -28.73 25.94 26.81
C ASN A 482 -29.15 27.42 26.83
N GLU A 483 -28.62 28.22 25.91
CA GLU A 483 -29.23 29.50 25.52
C GLU A 483 -29.91 29.37 24.16
#